data_AF-V5GZK9-F1
#
_entry.id   AF-V5GZK9-F1
#
_cell.length_a   1.000
_cell.length_b   1.000
_cell.length_c   1.000
_cell.angle_alpha   90.00
_cell.angle_beta   90.00
_cell.angle_gamma   90.00
#
_symmetry.space_group_name_H-M   'P 1'
#
loop_
_entity.id
_entity.type
_entity.pdbx_description
1 polymer ?
#
loop_
_entity_poly.entity_id
_entity_poly.type
_entity_poly.pdbx_seq_one_letter_code
_entity_poly.pdbx_strand_id
1 'polypeptide(L)'
;FKCKQCPKAFARNSNLQKHNRTHTGEKPFKCKQCAKTFAQVSYLQKHNRTHTGEKPFKCKQCPLAFSQNSNLRTHNRTHTDEKPFKCKLCPQAFAQNSHLKKHNRTHTGEKPFECKQCPKAFAQYSTLQSHNRTHTGEKPFKCKQCPKAFSLNCNLIRHHRTHSV
;
A
#
# COMPACT_ATOMS: atom_id res chain seq x y z
N PHE A 1 -19.08 -24.97 11.32
CA PHE A 1 -19.05 -24.07 12.50
C PHE A 1 -19.44 -22.66 12.10
N LYS A 2 -20.55 -22.13 12.62
CA LYS A 2 -21.08 -20.79 12.25
C LYS A 2 -20.59 -19.71 13.22
N CYS A 3 -20.28 -18.52 12.73
CA CYS A 3 -20.01 -17.35 13.57
C CYS A 3 -21.34 -16.79 14.11
N LYS A 4 -21.34 -16.35 15.38
CA LYS A 4 -22.53 -15.73 16.00
C LYS A 4 -22.67 -14.23 15.70
N GLN A 5 -21.59 -13.59 15.25
CA GLN A 5 -21.51 -12.13 15.07
C GLN A 5 -21.55 -11.70 13.59
N CYS A 6 -21.45 -12.66 12.66
CA CYS A 6 -21.56 -12.38 11.24
C CYS A 6 -21.99 -13.62 10.46
N PRO A 7 -22.39 -13.49 9.17
CA PRO A 7 -22.86 -14.61 8.35
C PRO A 7 -21.81 -15.67 8.00
N LYS A 8 -20.55 -15.55 8.46
CA LYS A 8 -19.47 -16.45 8.05
C LYS A 8 -19.58 -17.82 8.73
N ALA A 9 -19.31 -18.85 7.94
CA ALA A 9 -19.18 -20.23 8.41
C ALA A 9 -17.81 -20.81 8.05
N PHE A 10 -17.31 -21.71 8.89
CA PHE A 10 -15.99 -22.31 8.79
C PHE A 10 -16.08 -23.84 8.87
N ALA A 11 -15.26 -24.52 8.06
CA ALA A 11 -15.18 -25.97 8.03
C ALA A 11 -14.59 -26.57 9.32
N ARG A 12 -13.78 -25.82 10.08
CA ARG A 12 -13.14 -26.28 11.31
C ARG A 12 -13.38 -25.30 12.46
N ASN A 13 -13.56 -25.82 13.68
CA ASN A 13 -13.73 -24.99 14.87
C ASN A 13 -12.52 -24.08 15.10
N SER A 14 -11.30 -24.58 14.91
CA SER A 14 -10.07 -23.79 15.05
C SER A 14 -10.03 -22.57 14.12
N ASN A 15 -10.64 -22.64 12.94
CA ASN A 15 -10.75 -21.50 12.03
C ASN A 15 -11.81 -20.51 12.50
N LEU A 16 -12.94 -20.99 13.05
CA LEU A 16 -13.92 -20.12 13.69
C LEU A 16 -13.31 -19.38 14.89
N GLN A 17 -12.54 -20.06 15.74
CA GLN A 17 -11.86 -19.42 16.89
C GLN A 17 -10.88 -18.34 16.44
N LYS A 18 -10.04 -18.61 15.43
CA LYS A 18 -9.17 -17.60 14.83
C LYS A 18 -9.95 -16.43 14.25
N HIS A 19 -11.10 -16.69 13.63
CA HIS A 19 -11.97 -15.65 13.10
C HIS A 19 -12.61 -14.81 14.20
N ASN A 20 -13.04 -15.40 15.33
CA ASN A 20 -13.65 -14.64 16.42
C ASN A 20 -12.74 -13.53 16.96
N ARG A 21 -11.40 -13.69 16.86
CA ARG A 21 -10.43 -12.63 17.17
C ARG A 21 -10.58 -11.37 16.32
N THR A 22 -11.18 -11.46 15.13
CA THR A 22 -11.46 -10.27 14.31
C THR A 22 -12.61 -9.45 14.86
N HIS A 23 -13.49 -10.05 15.67
CA HIS A 23 -14.57 -9.35 16.35
C HIS A 23 -14.12 -8.78 17.70
N THR A 24 -13.39 -9.58 18.48
CA THR A 24 -12.93 -9.15 19.82
C THR A 24 -11.71 -8.23 19.76
N GLY A 25 -10.98 -8.19 18.64
CA GLY A 25 -9.72 -7.46 18.53
C GLY A 25 -8.56 -8.15 19.26
N GLU A 26 -8.75 -9.37 19.78
CA GLU A 26 -7.73 -10.12 20.52
C GLU A 26 -6.48 -10.38 19.66
N LYS A 27 -5.33 -9.93 20.15
CA LYS A 27 -4.03 -10.05 19.48
C LYS A 27 -3.00 -10.64 20.44
N PRO A 28 -3.08 -11.97 20.73
CA PRO A 28 -2.27 -12.58 21.77
C PRO A 28 -0.77 -12.66 21.42
N PHE A 29 -0.41 -12.54 20.13
CA PHE A 29 0.97 -12.71 19.69
C PHE A 29 1.69 -11.37 19.61
N LYS A 30 2.55 -11.08 20.58
CA LYS A 30 3.31 -9.82 20.66
C LYS A 30 4.64 -9.93 19.93
N CYS A 31 5.03 -8.88 19.21
CA CYS A 31 6.41 -8.76 18.71
C CYS A 31 7.35 -8.44 19.87
N LYS A 32 8.54 -9.06 19.87
CA LYS A 32 9.57 -8.79 20.89
C LYS A 32 10.39 -7.54 20.58
N GLN A 33 10.35 -7.04 19.35
CA GLN A 33 11.20 -5.94 18.87
C GLN A 33 10.43 -4.63 18.68
N CYS A 34 9.10 -4.66 18.78
CA CYS A 34 8.27 -3.44 18.75
C CYS A 34 6.92 -3.70 19.44
N ALA A 35 6.14 -2.64 19.64
CA ALA A 35 4.83 -2.71 20.30
C ALA A 35 3.71 -3.39 19.48
N LYS A 36 4.00 -3.94 18.28
CA LYS A 36 2.97 -4.53 17.42
C LYS A 36 2.52 -5.89 17.94
N THR A 37 1.21 -6.13 17.89
CA THR A 37 0.58 -7.39 18.28
C THR A 37 -0.27 -7.96 17.15
N PHE A 38 -0.42 -9.29 17.12
CA PHE A 38 -1.05 -10.03 16.04
C PHE A 38 -2.05 -11.07 16.55
N ALA A 39 -3.12 -11.28 15.78
CA ALA A 39 -4.16 -12.28 16.07
C ALA A 39 -3.71 -13.73 15.78
N GLN A 40 -2.64 -13.92 15.00
CA GLN A 40 -2.12 -15.23 14.62
C GLN A 40 -0.58 -15.27 14.62
N VAL A 41 0.00 -16.41 15.03
CA VAL A 41 1.46 -16.64 15.02
C VAL A 41 2.06 -16.43 13.63
N SER A 42 1.38 -16.92 12.58
CA SER A 42 1.87 -16.80 11.21
C SER A 42 1.99 -15.35 10.75
N TYR A 43 1.17 -14.44 11.27
CA TYR A 43 1.28 -13.01 11.00
C TYR A 43 2.44 -12.38 11.76
N LEU A 44 2.66 -12.78 13.02
CA LEU A 44 3.85 -12.38 13.77
C LEU A 44 5.14 -12.84 13.08
N GLN A 45 5.22 -14.08 12.61
CA GLN A 45 6.38 -14.60 11.88
C GLN A 45 6.65 -13.80 10.59
N LYS A 46 5.61 -13.53 9.79
CA LYS A 46 5.74 -12.67 8.61
C LYS A 46 6.18 -11.25 8.97
N HIS A 47 5.68 -10.71 10.07
CA HIS A 47 6.09 -9.40 10.56
C HIS A 47 7.54 -9.38 11.02
N ASN A 48 8.03 -10.41 11.71
CA ASN A 48 9.42 -10.44 12.17
C ASN A 48 10.43 -10.27 11.01
N ARG A 49 10.06 -10.66 9.78
CA ARG A 49 10.87 -10.39 8.58
C ARG A 49 11.09 -8.91 8.28
N THR A 50 10.22 -8.02 8.78
CA THR A 50 10.43 -6.57 8.64
C THR A 50 11.54 -6.06 9.55
N HIS A 51 11.87 -6.79 10.61
CA HIS A 51 12.99 -6.46 11.48
C HIS A 51 14.29 -7.11 11.02
N THR A 52 14.24 -8.38 10.61
CA THR A 52 15.43 -9.11 10.19
C THR A 52 15.86 -8.79 8.76
N GLY A 53 14.97 -8.21 7.95
CA GLY A 53 15.21 -8.01 6.52
C GLY A 53 15.14 -9.30 5.69
N GLU A 54 14.74 -10.43 6.29
CA GLU A 54 14.67 -11.72 5.61
C GLU A 54 13.75 -11.67 4.39
N LYS A 55 14.29 -12.09 3.23
CA LYS A 55 13.59 -12.11 1.95
C LYS A 55 13.70 -13.51 1.30
N PRO A 56 12.93 -14.51 1.78
CA PRO A 56 13.08 -15.90 1.33
C PRO A 56 12.68 -16.12 -0.13
N PHE A 57 11.84 -15.24 -0.68
CA PHE A 57 11.23 -15.43 -1.99
C PHE A 57 12.03 -14.65 -3.05
N LYS A 58 12.99 -15.31 -3.68
CA LYS A 58 13.86 -14.73 -4.71
C LYS A 58 13.17 -14.75 -6.09
N CYS A 59 13.30 -13.66 -6.84
CA CYS A 59 12.96 -13.65 -8.26
C CYS A 59 14.01 -14.46 -9.04
N LYS A 60 13.56 -15.21 -10.05
CA LYS A 60 14.45 -15.96 -10.94
C LYS A 60 15.00 -15.12 -12.09
N GLN A 61 14.39 -13.97 -12.37
CA GLN A 61 14.68 -13.14 -13.55
C GLN A 61 15.45 -11.86 -13.19
N CYS A 62 15.56 -11.52 -11.90
CA CYS A 62 16.32 -10.36 -11.45
C CYS A 62 16.83 -10.55 -10.01
N PRO A 63 17.75 -9.70 -9.53
CA PRO A 63 18.31 -9.81 -8.17
C PRO A 63 17.32 -9.54 -7.03
N LEU A 64 16.07 -9.16 -7.32
CA LEU A 64 15.11 -8.79 -6.28
C LEU A 64 14.59 -10.01 -5.52
N ALA A 65 14.47 -9.84 -4.20
CA ALA A 65 13.88 -10.82 -3.30
C ALA A 65 12.83 -10.18 -2.40
N PHE A 66 11.86 -10.98 -1.97
CA PHE A 66 10.68 -10.53 -1.24
C PHE A 66 10.51 -11.31 0.07
N SER A 67 9.96 -10.64 1.08
CA SER A 67 9.63 -11.24 2.38
C SER A 67 8.34 -12.09 2.35
N GLN A 68 7.54 -11.96 1.28
CA GLN A 68 6.29 -12.68 1.08
C GLN A 68 6.15 -13.19 -0.36
N ASN A 69 5.65 -14.42 -0.51
CA ASN A 69 5.44 -15.05 -1.81
C ASN A 69 4.43 -14.29 -2.70
N SER A 70 3.38 -13.70 -2.09
CA SER A 70 2.40 -12.88 -2.82
C SER A 70 3.03 -11.68 -3.50
N ASN A 71 4.05 -11.09 -2.87
CA ASN A 71 4.78 -9.95 -3.42
C ASN A 71 5.67 -10.40 -4.56
N LEU A 72 6.34 -11.55 -4.45
CA LEU A 72 7.10 -12.15 -5.55
C LEU A 72 6.17 -12.46 -6.75
N ARG A 73 5.02 -13.08 -6.53
CA ARG A 73 4.04 -13.37 -7.59
C ARG A 73 3.59 -12.09 -8.31
N THR A 74 3.30 -11.05 -7.53
CA THR A 74 2.89 -9.76 -8.10
C THR A 74 4.04 -9.09 -8.85
N HIS A 75 5.26 -9.18 -8.34
CA HIS A 75 6.46 -8.67 -9.00
C HIS A 75 6.73 -9.41 -10.31
N ASN A 76 6.57 -10.73 -10.38
CA ASN A 76 6.84 -11.48 -11.61
C ASN A 76 6.01 -10.99 -12.81
N ARG A 77 4.86 -10.34 -12.56
CA ARG A 77 4.05 -9.70 -13.61
C ARG A 77 4.74 -8.52 -14.29
N THR A 78 5.78 -7.94 -13.69
CA THR A 78 6.59 -6.90 -14.34
C THR A 78 7.54 -7.47 -15.38
N HIS A 79 7.78 -8.78 -15.37
CA HIS A 79 8.61 -9.45 -16.39
C HIS A 79 7.78 -10.05 -17.52
N THR A 80 6.50 -10.36 -17.26
CA THR A 80 5.60 -11.00 -18.23
C THR A 80 4.55 -10.05 -18.81
N ASP A 81 4.48 -8.82 -18.32
CA ASP A 81 3.43 -7.84 -18.63
C ASP A 81 1.99 -8.35 -18.37
N GLU A 82 1.82 -9.38 -17.54
CA GLU A 82 0.53 -9.95 -17.22
C GLU A 82 -0.37 -8.93 -16.48
N LYS A 83 -1.49 -8.57 -17.11
CA LYS A 83 -2.48 -7.62 -16.57
C LYS A 83 -3.85 -8.29 -16.40
N PRO A 84 -4.02 -9.15 -15.38
CA PRO A 84 -5.24 -9.95 -15.24
C PRO A 84 -6.47 -9.12 -14.81
N PHE A 85 -6.27 -7.90 -14.30
CA PHE A 85 -7.35 -7.06 -13.81
C PHE A 85 -7.75 -6.02 -14.86
N LYS A 86 -8.73 -6.38 -15.69
CA LYS A 86 -9.25 -5.53 -16.78
C LYS A 86 -10.31 -4.55 -16.27
N CYS A 87 -10.25 -3.31 -16.73
CA CYS A 87 -11.34 -2.35 -16.56
C CYS A 87 -12.53 -2.76 -17.44
N LYS A 88 -13.75 -2.60 -16.92
CA LYS A 88 -14.98 -2.88 -17.68
C LYS A 88 -15.46 -1.69 -18.51
N LEU A 89 -14.94 -0.49 -18.24
CA LEU A 89 -15.40 0.77 -18.82
C LEU A 89 -14.43 1.34 -19.85
N CYS A 90 -13.20 0.79 -19.95
CA CYS A 90 -12.23 1.20 -20.95
C CYS A 90 -11.22 0.06 -21.21
N PRO A 91 -10.37 0.16 -22.25
CA PRO A 91 -9.39 -0.88 -22.61
C PRO A 91 -8.25 -1.10 -21.60
N GLN A 92 -8.16 -0.30 -20.53
CA GLN A 92 -7.06 -0.37 -19.57
C GLN A 92 -7.10 -1.65 -18.73
N ALA A 93 -5.93 -2.24 -18.49
CA ALA A 93 -5.75 -3.41 -17.66
C ALA A 93 -4.56 -3.24 -16.71
N PHE A 94 -4.62 -3.89 -15.55
CA PHE A 94 -3.67 -3.69 -14.47
C PHE A 94 -3.11 -5.02 -13.95
N ALA A 95 -1.84 -5.00 -13.54
CA ALA A 95 -1.18 -6.12 -12.87
C ALA A 95 -1.70 -6.36 -11.44
N GLN A 96 -2.39 -5.39 -10.83
CA GLN A 96 -2.93 -5.47 -9.47
C GLN A 96 -4.37 -4.95 -9.38
N ASN A 97 -5.22 -5.66 -8.61
CA ASN A 97 -6.60 -5.26 -8.37
C ASN A 97 -6.73 -3.91 -7.64
N SER A 98 -5.80 -3.61 -6.75
CA SER A 98 -5.74 -2.32 -6.05
C SER A 98 -5.57 -1.15 -7.03
N HIS A 99 -4.82 -1.34 -8.11
CA HIS A 99 -4.62 -0.33 -9.16
C HIS A 99 -5.89 -0.18 -10.00
N LEU A 100 -6.55 -1.29 -10.36
CA LEU A 100 -7.85 -1.25 -11.02
C LEU A 100 -8.89 -0.50 -10.18
N LYS A 101 -8.99 -0.79 -8.87
CA LYS A 101 -9.92 -0.08 -7.97
C LYS A 101 -9.65 1.43 -7.92
N LYS A 102 -8.37 1.83 -7.86
CA LYS A 102 -7.99 3.26 -7.92
C LYS A 102 -8.34 3.88 -9.26
N HIS A 103 -8.08 3.17 -10.35
CA HIS A 103 -8.41 3.62 -11.70
C HIS A 103 -9.91 3.78 -11.90
N ASN A 104 -10.75 2.89 -11.37
CA ASN A 104 -12.20 3.01 -11.52
C ASN A 104 -12.76 4.34 -11.00
N ARG A 105 -12.07 5.01 -10.08
CA ARG A 105 -12.42 6.36 -9.60
C ARG A 105 -12.35 7.43 -10.67
N THR A 106 -11.58 7.22 -11.75
CA THR A 106 -11.56 8.14 -12.89
C THR A 106 -12.84 8.06 -13.72
N HIS A 107 -13.57 6.94 -13.63
CA HIS A 107 -14.86 6.80 -14.28
C HIS A 107 -16.01 7.27 -13.40
N THR A 108 -15.95 6.98 -12.09
CA THR A 108 -17.03 7.34 -11.17
C THR A 108 -16.93 8.77 -10.63
N GLY A 109 -15.76 9.41 -10.71
CA GLY A 109 -15.50 10.70 -10.07
C GLY A 109 -15.38 10.63 -8.54
N GLU A 110 -15.37 9.42 -7.95
CA GLU A 110 -15.30 9.23 -6.49
C GLU A 110 -14.04 9.89 -5.90
N LYS A 111 -14.23 10.76 -4.90
CA LYS A 111 -13.15 11.49 -4.21
C LYS A 111 -13.22 11.26 -2.68
N PRO A 112 -12.82 10.08 -2.17
CA PRO A 112 -13.02 9.72 -0.76
C PRO A 112 -12.16 10.49 0.24
N PHE A 113 -11.19 11.27 -0.24
CA PHE A 113 -10.18 11.89 0.61
C PHE A 113 -10.37 13.41 0.60
N GLU A 114 -11.09 13.89 1.61
CA GLU A 114 -11.40 15.30 1.80
C GLU A 114 -10.28 16.04 2.53
N CYS A 115 -10.02 17.29 2.11
CA CYS A 115 -9.17 18.20 2.85
C CYS A 115 -9.94 18.77 4.03
N LYS A 116 -9.30 18.81 5.21
CA LYS A 116 -9.90 19.41 6.41
C LYS A 116 -9.80 20.93 6.46
N GLN A 117 -8.99 21.53 5.59
CA GLN A 117 -8.68 22.96 5.59
C GLN A 117 -9.34 23.72 4.43
N CYS A 118 -9.92 23.01 3.45
CA CYS A 118 -10.67 23.61 2.35
C CYS A 118 -11.67 22.61 1.73
N PRO A 119 -12.62 23.04 0.90
CA PRO A 119 -13.64 22.16 0.30
C PRO A 119 -13.11 21.13 -0.72
N LYS A 120 -11.81 21.02 -0.94
CA LYS A 120 -11.24 20.14 -1.98
C LYS A 120 -11.22 18.69 -1.51
N ALA A 121 -11.63 17.80 -2.40
CA ALA A 121 -11.55 16.35 -2.23
C ALA A 121 -10.75 15.69 -3.36
N PHE A 122 -10.12 14.55 -3.06
CA PHE A 122 -9.21 13.85 -3.97
C PHE A 122 -9.55 12.36 -4.09
N ALA A 123 -9.31 11.80 -5.28
CA ALA A 123 -9.48 10.38 -5.55
C ALA A 123 -8.41 9.49 -4.88
N GLN A 124 -7.27 10.08 -4.49
CA GLN A 124 -6.14 9.38 -3.87
C GLN A 124 -5.60 10.14 -2.65
N TYR A 125 -5.27 9.38 -1.61
CA TYR A 125 -4.72 9.93 -0.36
C TYR A 125 -3.36 10.62 -0.55
N SER A 126 -2.50 10.09 -1.42
CA SER A 126 -1.21 10.72 -1.76
C SER A 126 -1.39 12.12 -2.33
N THR A 127 -2.40 12.32 -3.19
CA THR A 127 -2.73 13.63 -3.74
C THR A 127 -3.24 14.57 -2.66
N LEU A 128 -4.08 14.10 -1.73
CA LEU A 128 -4.49 14.88 -0.56
C LEU A 128 -3.29 15.28 0.30
N GLN A 129 -2.36 14.36 0.58
CA GLN A 129 -1.15 14.65 1.36
C GLN A 129 -0.27 15.72 0.69
N SER A 130 -0.06 15.59 -0.61
CA SER A 130 0.64 16.61 -1.40
C SER A 130 -0.10 17.96 -1.39
N HIS A 131 -1.42 17.95 -1.49
CA HIS A 131 -2.23 19.16 -1.39
C HIS A 131 -2.14 19.81 -0.01
N ASN A 132 -2.13 19.04 1.07
CA ASN A 132 -2.03 19.61 2.43
C ASN A 132 -0.77 20.47 2.62
N ARG A 133 0.31 20.21 1.85
CA ARG A 133 1.51 21.05 1.85
C ARG A 133 1.29 22.46 1.31
N THR A 134 0.22 22.69 0.54
CA THR A 134 -0.15 24.05 0.11
C THR A 134 -0.70 24.88 1.26
N HIS A 135 -1.23 24.23 2.31
CA HIS A 135 -1.68 24.92 3.51
C HIS A 135 -0.56 25.11 4.53
N THR A 136 0.29 24.10 4.70
CA THR A 136 1.39 24.17 5.70
C THR A 136 2.64 24.89 5.18
N GLY A 137 2.77 25.07 3.86
CA GLY A 137 3.98 25.61 3.24
C GLY A 137 5.17 24.64 3.24
N GLU A 138 4.98 23.37 3.65
CA GLU A 138 6.05 22.38 3.75
C GLU A 138 6.72 22.11 2.39
N LYS A 139 8.05 22.23 2.35
CA LYS A 139 8.88 22.00 1.15
C LYS A 139 9.98 20.97 1.47
N PRO A 140 9.64 19.67 1.56
CA PRO A 140 10.58 18.65 2.01
C PRO A 140 11.66 18.33 0.95
N PHE A 141 11.45 18.71 -0.31
CA PHE A 141 12.37 18.39 -1.40
C PHE A 141 13.32 19.57 -1.65
N LYS A 142 14.48 19.54 -0.99
CA LYS A 142 15.52 20.57 -1.13
C LYS A 142 16.45 20.27 -2.31
N CYS A 143 16.78 21.29 -3.08
CA CYS A 143 17.86 21.21 -4.06
C CYS A 143 19.21 21.14 -3.34
N LYS A 144 20.13 20.32 -3.83
CA LYS A 144 21.49 20.22 -3.26
C LYS A 144 22.44 21.28 -3.83
N GLN A 145 22.08 21.90 -4.96
CA GLN A 145 22.93 22.82 -5.70
C GLN A 145 22.53 24.29 -5.49
N CYS A 146 21.37 24.55 -4.88
CA CYS A 146 20.93 25.91 -4.54
C CYS A 146 19.95 25.90 -3.36
N PRO A 147 19.61 27.08 -2.77
CA PRO A 147 18.71 27.17 -1.62
C PRO A 147 17.23 26.81 -1.91
N LYS A 148 16.86 26.51 -3.16
CA LYS A 148 15.45 26.27 -3.52
C LYS A 148 14.95 24.94 -2.95
N ALA A 149 13.73 24.97 -2.45
CA ALA A 149 13.00 23.80 -1.97
C ALA A 149 11.60 23.73 -2.58
N PHE A 150 11.06 22.52 -2.71
CA PHE A 150 9.80 22.26 -3.39
C PHE A 150 8.88 21.40 -2.54
N SER A 151 7.57 21.61 -2.68
CA SER A 151 6.52 20.80 -2.04
C SER A 151 6.32 19.43 -2.70
N LEU A 152 6.76 19.29 -3.96
CA LEU A 152 6.66 18.08 -4.78
C LEU A 152 8.00 17.67 -5.37
N ASN A 153 8.29 16.37 -5.38
CA ASN A 153 9.53 15.81 -5.92
C ASN A 153 9.66 16.04 -7.44
N CYS A 154 8.56 15.95 -8.19
CA CYS A 154 8.59 16.21 -9.64
C CYS A 154 9.03 17.64 -9.97
N ASN A 155 8.69 18.62 -9.12
CA ASN A 155 9.16 19.99 -9.28
C ASN A 155 10.67 20.10 -9.02
N LEU A 156 11.19 19.37 -8.03
CA LEU A 156 12.64 19.29 -7.80
C LEU A 156 13.37 18.63 -8.97
N ILE A 157 12.87 17.50 -9.49
CA ILE A 157 13.46 16.82 -10.66
C ILE A 157 13.48 17.73 -11.88
N ARG A 158 12.39 18.45 -12.14
CA ARG A 158 12.32 19.43 -13.22
C ARG A 158 13.31 20.58 -12.99
N HIS A 159 13.42 21.06 -11.75
CA HIS A 159 14.38 22.10 -11.40
C HIS A 159 15.83 21.66 -11.58
N HIS A 160 16.19 20.41 -11.30
CA HIS A 160 17.57 19.94 -11.50
C HIS A 160 18.07 20.12 -12.93
N ARG A 161 17.17 20.09 -13.92
CA ARG A 161 17.51 20.35 -15.33
C ARG A 161 18.03 21.77 -15.55
N THR A 162 17.75 22.72 -14.67
CA THR A 162 18.28 24.08 -14.77
C THR A 162 19.74 24.19 -14.31
N HIS A 163 20.29 23.13 -13.71
CA HIS A 163 21.70 23.08 -13.29
C HIS A 163 22.55 22.13 -14.14
N SER A 164 21.92 21.38 -15.04
CA SER A 164 22.61 20.56 -16.03
C SER A 164 22.91 21.43 -17.24
N VAL A 165 23.94 22.29 -17.10
CA VAL A 165 24.61 22.97 -18.22
C VAL A 165 25.83 22.15 -18.59
#